data_AF-A0A9X1QRG1-F1
#
_entry.id   AF-A0A9X1QRG1-F1
#
_cell.length_a   1.000
_cell.length_b   1.000
_cell.length_c   1.000
_cell.angle_alpha   90.00
_cell.angle_beta   90.00
_cell.angle_gamma   90.00
#
_symmetry.space_group_name_H-M   'P 1'
#
loop_
_entity.id
_entity.type
_entity.pdbx_description
1 polymer ?
#
loop_
_entity_poly.entity_id
_entity_poly.type
_entity_poly.pdbx_seq_one_letter_code
_entity_poly.pdbx_strand_id
1 'polypeptide(L)'
;MSYKPISSPVPTHLLPESLLNELIAELKPLFIFWGEFIVNPDVSMLTIIVSEYACNPNTFEKADALLKGHAQLRHRIYTQSYAMEQIEVGNLFFIENLLLGRMVYGQPELEFPFMTPALCLNDLIGRSKRAFDKELKKIDAFNEGASSHFEKGHYAQSTFAYHQTIELLFRTAECGLMGRNKITHRLREHQAYCDGFIPVLASFFDPNAEEEVAVLKLLDQSYCAARYQSDFEPTLEAIDMLYYKTEQLFTLVKSVFYFTWQRCFAASYKKDKADERGEEIQIEAEETINLTTPQKVNTEETDTHTTKSGTYETEDKLLIGVIELIKTRLKVDSVFLISKYEDQQMLEVYLEQAASLLQNTTIYTLMLVTNKPAPLSPAEITNFIFQETAQDCKVYSILFTVGEILRKRSFGSHFLEHIITESKWIYYKNEKDLGYNHCISYYPKIVTGIEKKWNKKYSQAAQFLGYLDTCEIKYKEPRIEMMLAQLVLEQVCLGLLHVFWEFKPKEFSLPYLLHLCNHFSKTPTTIFHKTDYENQRLYHLICNARRVLRNNRNPQVNRNDSEGAIIMAEEFVRQAREEVAAHLKHLWVLAEEYEKRRALRV
;
A
#
# COMPACT_ATOMS: atom_id res chain seq x y z
N MET A 1 -25.15 1.82 -19.65
CA MET A 1 -24.31 2.90 -20.21
C MET A 1 -23.20 2.26 -21.02
N SER A 2 -22.95 2.72 -22.24
CA SER A 2 -21.79 2.28 -23.02
C SER A 2 -20.52 2.86 -22.38
N TYR A 3 -19.53 2.01 -22.17
CA TYR A 3 -18.26 2.42 -21.60
C TYR A 3 -17.56 3.42 -22.52
N LYS A 4 -17.07 4.54 -21.97
CA LYS A 4 -16.22 5.48 -22.71
C LYS A 4 -14.78 5.45 -22.17
N PRO A 5 -13.76 5.34 -23.04
CA PRO A 5 -12.37 5.50 -22.63
C PRO A 5 -12.10 6.96 -22.22
N ILE A 6 -11.00 7.19 -21.51
CA ILE A 6 -10.59 8.55 -21.14
C ILE A 6 -10.07 9.26 -22.40
N SER A 7 -10.76 10.32 -22.82
CA SER A 7 -10.30 11.23 -23.87
C SER A 7 -9.63 12.46 -23.23
N SER A 8 -8.36 12.69 -23.52
CA SER A 8 -7.60 13.84 -23.01
C SER A 8 -6.54 14.25 -24.03
N PRO A 9 -6.22 15.55 -24.17
CA PRO A 9 -5.12 15.99 -25.03
C PRO A 9 -3.80 15.39 -24.51
N VAL A 10 -3.11 14.66 -25.38
CA VAL A 10 -1.73 14.23 -25.13
C VAL A 10 -0.86 15.49 -25.05
N PRO A 11 0.15 15.56 -24.15
CA PRO A 11 1.12 16.63 -24.25
C PRO A 11 1.71 16.64 -25.66
N THR A 12 1.47 17.72 -26.41
CA THR A 12 1.79 17.82 -27.85
C THR A 12 3.28 17.60 -28.15
N HIS A 13 4.13 17.73 -27.12
CA HIS A 13 5.56 17.49 -27.20
C HIS A 13 5.96 16.00 -27.16
N LEU A 14 5.12 15.09 -26.62
CA LEU A 14 5.44 13.67 -26.47
C LEU A 14 4.97 12.82 -27.65
N LEU A 15 3.80 13.13 -28.21
CA LEU A 15 3.30 12.55 -29.46
C LEU A 15 2.84 13.68 -30.39
N PRO A 16 3.71 14.19 -31.27
CA PRO A 16 3.34 15.24 -32.22
C PRO A 16 2.20 14.80 -33.13
N GLU A 17 1.27 15.70 -33.44
CA GLU A 17 0.15 15.40 -34.35
C GLU A 17 0.63 14.90 -35.73
N SER A 18 1.77 15.39 -36.22
CA SER A 18 2.37 14.91 -37.47
C SER A 18 2.73 13.42 -37.40
N LEU A 19 3.37 12.99 -36.32
CA LEU A 19 3.73 11.60 -36.10
C LEU A 19 2.49 10.72 -35.91
N LEU A 20 1.47 11.21 -35.18
CA LEU A 20 0.20 10.51 -35.05
C LEU A 20 -0.47 10.29 -36.40
N ASN A 21 -0.50 11.32 -37.26
CA ASN A 21 -1.06 11.23 -38.61
C ASN A 21 -0.28 10.24 -39.51
N GLU A 22 1.06 10.21 -39.40
CA GLU A 22 1.90 9.24 -40.10
C GLU A 22 1.63 7.80 -39.63
N LEU A 23 1.54 7.57 -38.32
CA LEU A 23 1.18 6.28 -37.74
C LEU A 23 -0.20 5.80 -38.24
N ILE A 24 -1.19 6.71 -38.30
CA ILE A 24 -2.52 6.40 -38.81
C ILE A 24 -2.46 6.01 -40.30
N ALA A 25 -1.74 6.79 -41.12
CA ALA A 25 -1.65 6.58 -42.55
C ALA A 25 -0.94 5.25 -42.92
N GLU A 26 0.17 4.95 -42.25
CA GLU A 26 1.03 3.81 -42.58
C GLU A 26 0.55 2.48 -41.95
N LEU A 27 0.06 2.53 -40.70
CA LEU A 27 -0.29 1.32 -39.95
C LEU A 27 -1.78 0.98 -40.06
N LYS A 28 -2.63 1.95 -40.41
CA LYS A 28 -4.10 1.82 -40.44
C LYS A 28 -4.65 1.17 -39.15
N PRO A 29 -4.33 1.73 -37.97
CA PRO A 29 -4.75 1.15 -36.71
C PRO A 29 -6.26 1.32 -36.52
N LEU A 30 -6.86 0.44 -35.73
CA LEU A 30 -8.23 0.58 -35.25
C LEU A 30 -8.28 1.53 -34.05
N PHE A 31 -7.29 1.39 -33.14
CA PHE A 31 -7.15 2.22 -31.96
C PHE A 31 -5.67 2.44 -31.64
N ILE A 32 -5.34 3.60 -31.09
CA ILE A 32 -4.04 3.87 -30.47
C ILE A 32 -4.30 4.39 -29.06
N PHE A 33 -3.60 3.79 -28.10
CA PHE A 33 -3.65 4.18 -26.69
C PHE A 33 -2.28 4.67 -26.24
N TRP A 34 -2.31 5.68 -25.38
CA TRP A 34 -1.17 6.21 -24.67
C TRP A 34 -1.18 5.71 -23.23
N GLY A 35 -0.09 5.04 -22.85
CA GLY A 35 0.18 4.58 -21.50
C GLY A 35 1.47 5.18 -20.96
N GLU A 36 1.42 5.65 -19.73
CA GLU A 36 2.63 5.99 -18.98
C GLU A 36 3.29 4.70 -18.49
N PHE A 37 4.56 4.48 -18.86
CA PHE A 37 5.27 3.26 -18.48
C PHE A 37 5.97 3.45 -17.15
N ILE A 38 5.41 2.88 -16.09
CA ILE A 38 5.84 3.25 -14.74
C ILE A 38 7.21 2.66 -14.37
N VAL A 39 7.56 1.52 -14.95
CA VAL A 39 8.86 0.87 -14.70
C VAL A 39 10.00 1.64 -15.38
N ASN A 40 9.68 2.54 -16.31
CA ASN A 40 10.64 3.43 -16.95
C ASN A 40 9.98 4.80 -17.24
N PRO A 41 9.98 5.73 -16.27
CA PRO A 41 9.30 7.02 -16.38
C PRO A 41 9.76 7.87 -17.57
N ASP A 42 10.99 7.65 -18.04
CA ASP A 42 11.58 8.34 -19.19
C ASP A 42 11.00 7.86 -20.54
N VAL A 43 10.15 6.82 -20.50
CA VAL A 43 9.58 6.18 -21.67
C VAL A 43 8.06 6.13 -21.58
N SER A 44 7.42 6.48 -22.69
CA SER A 44 5.97 6.34 -22.87
C SER A 44 5.65 5.19 -23.81
N MET A 45 4.51 4.53 -23.57
CA MET A 45 4.08 3.37 -24.33
C MET A 45 2.90 3.71 -25.23
N LEU A 46 3.05 3.42 -26.52
CA LEU A 46 1.98 3.38 -27.50
C LEU A 46 1.46 1.95 -27.66
N THR A 47 0.22 1.72 -27.24
CA THR A 47 -0.45 0.44 -27.52
C THR A 47 -1.32 0.62 -28.77
N ILE A 48 -0.91 -0.02 -29.86
CA ILE A 48 -1.52 0.09 -31.19
C ILE A 48 -2.36 -1.17 -31.43
N ILE A 49 -3.65 -1.00 -31.63
CA ILE A 49 -4.57 -2.08 -31.99
C ILE A 49 -4.82 -2.04 -33.49
N VAL A 50 -4.55 -3.13 -34.17
CA VAL A 50 -4.75 -3.28 -35.62
C VAL A 50 -5.73 -4.40 -35.94
N SER A 51 -6.21 -4.44 -37.18
CA SER A 51 -6.98 -5.58 -37.69
C SER A 51 -6.11 -6.84 -37.80
N GLU A 52 -6.73 -8.02 -37.80
CA GLU A 52 -6.03 -9.30 -37.93
C GLU A 52 -5.11 -9.35 -39.17
N TYR A 53 -5.56 -8.81 -40.30
CA TYR A 53 -4.79 -8.78 -41.55
C TYR A 53 -3.59 -7.83 -41.52
N ALA A 54 -3.65 -6.79 -40.69
CA ALA A 54 -2.61 -5.78 -40.57
C ALA A 54 -1.51 -6.18 -39.55
N CYS A 55 -1.71 -7.23 -38.76
CA CYS A 55 -0.71 -7.70 -37.79
C CYS A 55 0.32 -8.62 -38.46
N ASN A 56 1.31 -8.02 -39.13
CA ASN A 56 2.36 -8.74 -39.85
C ASN A 56 3.72 -8.05 -39.64
N PRO A 57 4.86 -8.73 -39.91
CA PRO A 57 6.20 -8.19 -39.67
C PRO A 57 6.46 -6.82 -40.30
N ASN A 58 5.94 -6.56 -41.51
CA ASN A 58 6.08 -5.29 -42.20
C ASN A 58 5.41 -4.13 -41.42
N THR A 59 4.29 -4.37 -40.75
CA THR A 59 3.67 -3.36 -39.87
C THR A 59 4.53 -3.04 -38.65
N PHE A 60 5.19 -4.04 -38.06
CA PHE A 60 6.15 -3.80 -36.98
C PHE A 60 7.35 -3.00 -37.47
N GLU A 61 7.96 -3.38 -38.61
CA GLU A 61 9.09 -2.66 -39.21
C GLU A 61 8.76 -1.21 -39.54
N LYS A 62 7.56 -0.94 -40.06
CA LYS A 62 7.08 0.43 -40.30
C LYS A 62 6.94 1.23 -39.01
N ALA A 63 6.34 0.64 -37.98
CA ALA A 63 6.19 1.29 -36.68
C ALA A 63 7.56 1.59 -36.04
N ASP A 64 8.50 0.64 -36.08
CA ASP A 64 9.89 0.82 -35.66
C ASP A 64 10.56 1.96 -36.43
N ALA A 65 10.40 2.01 -37.76
CA ALA A 65 10.99 3.05 -38.60
C ALA A 65 10.47 4.45 -38.30
N LEU A 66 9.15 4.60 -38.11
CA LEU A 66 8.51 5.87 -37.76
C LEU A 66 8.93 6.36 -36.37
N LEU A 67 9.09 5.44 -35.42
CA LEU A 67 9.40 5.77 -34.03
C LEU A 67 10.90 5.84 -33.72
N LYS A 68 11.77 5.48 -34.67
CA LYS A 68 13.24 5.46 -34.50
C LYS A 68 13.82 6.80 -34.03
N GLY A 69 13.22 7.93 -34.44
CA GLY A 69 13.63 9.28 -34.03
C GLY A 69 13.16 9.70 -32.64
N HIS A 70 12.32 8.91 -31.98
CA HIS A 70 11.65 9.24 -30.73
C HIS A 70 12.08 8.27 -29.63
N ALA A 71 13.27 8.49 -29.07
CA ALA A 71 13.88 7.60 -28.07
C ALA A 71 13.02 7.40 -26.81
N GLN A 72 12.17 8.38 -26.44
CA GLN A 72 11.22 8.27 -25.33
C GLN A 72 9.95 7.48 -25.65
N LEU A 73 9.72 7.06 -26.90
CA LEU A 73 8.54 6.29 -27.28
C LEU A 73 8.88 4.81 -27.47
N ARG A 74 8.03 3.96 -26.91
CA ARG A 74 7.99 2.52 -27.21
C ARG A 74 6.62 2.16 -27.68
N HIS A 75 6.50 1.08 -28.45
CA HIS A 75 5.22 0.66 -28.96
C HIS A 75 5.01 -0.84 -28.85
N ARG A 76 3.74 -1.23 -28.78
CA ARG A 76 3.30 -2.61 -28.89
C ARG A 76 2.10 -2.69 -29.80
N ILE A 77 2.13 -3.67 -30.72
CA ILE A 77 1.05 -3.89 -31.68
C ILE A 77 0.34 -5.19 -31.33
N TYR A 78 -0.99 -5.13 -31.21
CA TYR A 78 -1.85 -6.30 -31.00
C TYR A 78 -3.03 -6.29 -31.94
N THR A 79 -3.59 -7.48 -32.17
CA THR A 79 -4.87 -7.60 -32.86
C THR A 79 -6.02 -7.29 -31.90
N GLN A 80 -7.14 -6.83 -32.43
CA GLN A 80 -8.33 -6.58 -31.63
C GLN A 80 -8.79 -7.85 -30.89
N SER A 81 -8.82 -9.00 -31.57
CA SER A 81 -9.29 -10.25 -30.95
C SER A 81 -8.39 -10.68 -29.79
N TYR A 82 -7.07 -10.56 -29.96
CA TYR A 82 -6.12 -10.86 -28.90
C TYR A 82 -6.31 -9.94 -27.69
N ALA A 83 -6.43 -8.63 -27.92
CA ALA A 83 -6.64 -7.68 -26.82
C ALA A 83 -7.95 -7.96 -26.06
N MET A 84 -9.03 -8.33 -26.76
CA MET A 84 -10.30 -8.70 -26.13
C MET A 84 -10.16 -9.96 -25.27
N GLU A 85 -9.55 -11.03 -25.80
CA GLU A 85 -9.30 -12.26 -25.04
C GLU A 85 -8.46 -11.98 -23.78
N GLN A 86 -7.41 -11.18 -23.92
CA GLN A 86 -6.53 -10.82 -22.81
C GLN A 86 -7.26 -10.00 -21.74
N ILE A 87 -8.19 -9.13 -22.11
CA ILE A 87 -9.03 -8.40 -21.15
C ILE A 87 -9.95 -9.37 -20.39
N GLU A 88 -10.59 -10.32 -21.07
CA GLU A 88 -11.52 -11.27 -20.44
C GLU A 88 -10.85 -12.15 -19.37
N VAL A 89 -9.62 -12.60 -19.63
CA VAL A 89 -8.81 -13.36 -18.66
C VAL A 89 -8.19 -12.49 -17.57
N GLY A 90 -8.30 -11.17 -17.68
CA GLY A 90 -7.81 -10.21 -16.70
C GLY A 90 -6.32 -9.92 -16.84
N ASN A 91 -5.80 -9.77 -18.06
CA ASN A 91 -4.43 -9.33 -18.26
C ASN A 91 -4.27 -7.86 -17.85
N LEU A 92 -3.39 -7.62 -16.87
CA LEU A 92 -3.24 -6.32 -16.22
C LEU A 92 -2.76 -5.23 -17.20
N PHE A 93 -1.90 -5.58 -18.16
CA PHE A 93 -1.41 -4.67 -19.19
C PHE A 93 -2.55 -4.06 -20.00
N PHE A 94 -3.49 -4.89 -20.46
CA PHE A 94 -4.59 -4.42 -21.29
C PHE A 94 -5.63 -3.66 -20.46
N ILE A 95 -5.87 -4.08 -19.21
CA ILE A 95 -6.73 -3.31 -18.30
C ILE A 95 -6.15 -1.91 -18.10
N GLU A 96 -4.85 -1.81 -17.84
CA GLU A 96 -4.16 -0.55 -17.63
C GLU A 96 -4.18 0.33 -18.88
N ASN A 97 -3.78 -0.20 -20.04
CA ASN A 97 -3.55 0.61 -21.24
C ASN A 97 -4.82 0.87 -22.06
N LEU A 98 -5.75 -0.08 -22.15
CA LEU A 98 -6.94 0.06 -22.99
C LEU A 98 -8.14 0.56 -22.20
N LEU A 99 -8.35 0.08 -20.98
CA LEU A 99 -9.52 0.46 -20.19
C LEU A 99 -9.24 1.74 -19.38
N LEU A 100 -8.13 1.78 -18.65
CA LEU A 100 -7.75 2.90 -17.80
C LEU A 100 -6.84 3.92 -18.50
N GLY A 101 -6.28 3.55 -19.66
CA GLY A 101 -5.36 4.39 -20.42
C GLY A 101 -6.07 5.44 -21.28
N ARG A 102 -5.27 6.31 -21.89
CA ARG A 102 -5.77 7.41 -22.71
C ARG A 102 -5.88 6.96 -24.16
N MET A 103 -7.07 7.04 -24.74
CA MET A 103 -7.25 6.74 -26.16
C MET A 103 -6.87 7.99 -26.97
N VAL A 104 -5.82 7.89 -27.80
CA VAL A 104 -5.32 9.01 -28.61
C VAL A 104 -5.87 8.97 -30.03
N TYR A 105 -6.23 7.78 -30.50
CA TYR A 105 -6.92 7.59 -31.77
C TYR A 105 -7.89 6.42 -31.64
N GLY A 106 -9.10 6.59 -32.18
CA GLY A 106 -10.07 5.53 -32.37
C GLY A 106 -10.74 5.71 -33.72
N GLN A 107 -10.84 4.63 -34.49
CA GLN A 107 -11.46 4.68 -35.81
C GLN A 107 -12.95 5.07 -35.66
N PRO A 108 -13.43 6.14 -36.35
CA PRO A 108 -14.76 6.70 -36.10
C PRO A 108 -15.93 5.74 -36.30
N GLU A 109 -15.79 4.77 -37.21
CA GLU A 109 -16.85 3.81 -37.53
C GLU A 109 -16.93 2.63 -36.54
N LEU A 110 -15.98 2.50 -35.61
CA LEU A 110 -15.92 1.39 -34.65
C LEU A 110 -16.35 1.84 -33.26
N GLU A 111 -17.34 1.14 -32.70
CA GLU A 111 -17.63 1.23 -31.27
C GLU A 111 -16.46 0.68 -30.45
N PHE A 112 -16.28 1.19 -29.23
CA PHE A 112 -15.24 0.73 -28.30
C PHE A 112 -15.51 -0.73 -27.87
N PRO A 113 -14.77 -1.73 -28.37
CA PRO A 113 -15.19 -3.14 -28.29
C PRO A 113 -14.68 -3.85 -27.03
N PHE A 114 -13.81 -3.20 -26.25
CA PHE A 114 -13.06 -3.84 -25.17
C PHE A 114 -13.82 -3.97 -23.85
N MET A 115 -15.03 -3.41 -23.76
CA MET A 115 -15.83 -3.42 -22.54
C MET A 115 -17.29 -3.71 -22.89
N THR A 116 -17.80 -4.85 -22.40
CA THR A 116 -19.20 -5.22 -22.53
C THR A 116 -19.95 -4.90 -21.24
N PRO A 117 -21.28 -4.68 -21.27
CA PRO A 117 -22.06 -4.43 -20.05
C PRO A 117 -21.96 -5.53 -18.98
N ALA A 118 -21.52 -6.73 -19.36
CA ALA A 118 -21.31 -7.87 -18.46
C ALA A 118 -19.93 -7.86 -17.76
N LEU A 119 -18.97 -7.08 -18.26
CA LEU A 119 -17.61 -6.99 -17.73
C LEU A 119 -17.50 -5.84 -16.71
N CYS A 120 -17.30 -6.19 -15.44
CA CYS A 120 -17.01 -5.22 -14.39
C CYS A 120 -15.50 -5.00 -14.26
N LEU A 121 -15.04 -3.75 -14.35
CA LEU A 121 -13.63 -3.37 -14.26
C LEU A 121 -12.97 -3.83 -12.94
N ASN A 122 -13.66 -3.69 -11.81
CA ASN A 122 -13.17 -4.17 -10.51
C ASN A 122 -13.04 -5.71 -10.48
N ASP A 123 -13.95 -6.42 -11.15
CA ASP A 123 -13.85 -7.88 -11.23
C ASP A 123 -12.68 -8.30 -12.12
N LEU A 124 -12.39 -7.59 -13.22
CA LEU A 124 -11.22 -7.81 -14.08
C LEU A 124 -9.90 -7.57 -13.33
N ILE A 125 -9.78 -6.47 -12.59
CA ILE A 125 -8.63 -6.19 -11.72
C ILE A 125 -8.52 -7.27 -10.63
N GLY A 126 -9.63 -7.75 -10.08
CA GLY A 126 -9.63 -8.87 -9.15
C GLY A 126 -9.16 -10.20 -9.79
N ARG A 127 -9.50 -10.45 -11.06
CA ARG A 127 -9.07 -11.63 -11.83
C ARG A 127 -7.56 -11.60 -12.06
N SER A 128 -7.01 -10.45 -12.47
CA SER A 128 -5.57 -10.31 -12.74
C SER A 128 -4.73 -10.72 -11.53
N LYS A 129 -5.09 -10.25 -10.32
CA LYS A 129 -4.42 -10.64 -9.08
C LYS A 129 -4.50 -12.13 -8.81
N ARG A 130 -5.67 -12.75 -8.98
CA ARG A 130 -5.83 -14.21 -8.74
C ARG A 130 -5.00 -15.02 -9.73
N ALA A 131 -4.97 -14.62 -10.99
CA ALA A 131 -4.18 -15.29 -12.01
C ALA A 131 -2.68 -15.20 -11.68
N PHE A 132 -2.20 -14.01 -11.32
CA PHE A 132 -0.82 -13.79 -10.91
C PHE A 132 -0.45 -14.54 -9.63
N ASP A 133 -1.27 -14.48 -8.57
CA ASP A 133 -1.05 -15.23 -7.33
C ASP A 133 -0.98 -16.75 -7.59
N LYS A 134 -1.77 -17.25 -8.56
CA LYS A 134 -1.76 -18.67 -8.96
C LYS A 134 -0.48 -19.04 -9.71
N GLU A 135 -0.05 -18.22 -10.68
CA GLU A 135 1.20 -18.45 -11.40
C GLU A 135 2.41 -18.32 -10.48
N LEU A 136 2.45 -17.33 -9.57
CA LEU A 136 3.52 -17.22 -8.59
C LEU A 136 3.63 -18.45 -7.69
N LYS A 137 2.52 -18.99 -7.18
CA LYS A 137 2.55 -20.24 -6.40
C LYS A 137 3.12 -21.43 -7.17
N LYS A 138 2.82 -21.49 -8.47
CA LYS A 138 3.38 -22.53 -9.34
C LYS A 138 4.88 -22.34 -9.51
N ILE A 139 5.33 -21.10 -9.73
CA ILE A 139 6.76 -20.74 -9.85
C ILE A 139 7.51 -21.05 -8.56
N ASP A 140 6.93 -20.71 -7.42
CA ASP A 140 7.47 -20.94 -6.08
C ASP A 140 7.71 -22.44 -5.83
N ALA A 141 6.76 -23.30 -6.22
CA ALA A 141 6.95 -24.76 -6.15
C ALA A 141 8.11 -25.27 -7.02
N PHE A 142 8.39 -24.64 -8.16
CA PHE A 142 9.59 -24.96 -8.96
C PHE A 142 10.88 -24.48 -8.28
N ASN A 143 10.84 -23.32 -7.62
CA ASN A 143 11.96 -22.78 -6.84
C ASN A 143 12.30 -23.66 -5.64
N GLU A 144 11.30 -24.08 -4.86
CA GLU A 144 11.46 -25.05 -3.77
C GLU A 144 12.07 -26.38 -4.25
N GLY A 145 11.62 -26.84 -5.43
CA GLY A 145 12.21 -28.01 -6.09
C GLY A 145 13.68 -27.82 -6.44
N ALA A 146 14.08 -26.64 -6.90
CA ALA A 146 15.47 -26.31 -7.22
C ALA A 146 16.37 -26.37 -5.98
N SER A 147 15.94 -25.77 -4.88
CA SER A 147 16.64 -25.81 -3.59
C SER A 147 16.71 -27.23 -3.02
N SER A 148 15.62 -28.01 -3.11
CA SER A 148 15.63 -29.41 -2.65
C SER A 148 16.58 -30.29 -3.46
N HIS A 149 16.73 -30.05 -4.77
CA HIS A 149 17.72 -30.76 -5.59
C HIS A 149 19.15 -30.39 -5.20
N PHE A 150 19.40 -29.12 -4.88
CA PHE A 150 20.71 -28.66 -4.42
C PHE A 150 21.12 -29.33 -3.12
N GLU A 151 20.24 -29.36 -2.10
CA GLU A 151 20.49 -30.00 -0.80
C GLU A 151 20.81 -31.50 -0.92
N LYS A 152 20.26 -32.17 -1.93
CA LYS A 152 20.50 -33.60 -2.21
C LYS A 152 21.76 -33.85 -3.04
N GLY A 153 22.52 -32.81 -3.41
CA GLY A 153 23.69 -32.89 -4.28
C GLY A 153 23.36 -33.12 -5.76
N HIS A 154 22.09 -32.94 -6.16
CA HIS A 154 21.62 -33.12 -7.55
C HIS A 154 21.75 -31.79 -8.32
N TYR A 155 23.00 -31.34 -8.51
CA TYR A 155 23.33 -29.99 -9.01
C TYR A 155 22.82 -29.68 -10.42
N ALA A 156 22.88 -30.66 -11.34
CA ALA A 156 22.35 -30.52 -12.69
C ALA A 156 20.81 -30.31 -12.69
N GLN A 157 20.09 -31.06 -11.86
CA GLN A 157 18.65 -30.96 -11.71
C GLN A 157 18.24 -29.65 -11.02
N SER A 158 19.01 -29.21 -10.03
CA SER A 158 18.84 -27.92 -9.37
C SER A 158 18.99 -26.76 -10.36
N THR A 159 20.05 -26.76 -11.17
CA THR A 159 20.31 -25.75 -12.21
C THR A 159 19.18 -25.70 -13.24
N PHE A 160 18.70 -26.86 -13.69
CA PHE A 160 17.56 -26.94 -14.61
C PHE A 160 16.28 -26.37 -13.99
N ALA A 161 16.03 -26.65 -12.71
CA ALA A 161 14.87 -26.12 -12.00
C ALA A 161 14.96 -24.59 -11.84
N TYR A 162 16.12 -24.04 -11.46
CA TYR A 162 16.34 -22.58 -11.43
C TYR A 162 16.14 -21.93 -12.80
N HIS A 163 16.62 -22.54 -13.88
CA HIS A 163 16.33 -22.07 -15.24
C HIS A 163 14.82 -21.97 -15.48
N GLN A 164 14.05 -23.02 -15.17
CA GLN A 164 12.60 -23.03 -15.36
C GLN A 164 11.91 -21.95 -14.52
N THR A 165 12.34 -21.77 -13.27
CA THR A 165 11.81 -20.72 -12.38
C THR A 165 12.05 -19.33 -12.98
N ILE A 166 13.28 -19.04 -13.39
CA ILE A 166 13.65 -17.75 -14.02
C ILE A 166 12.88 -17.51 -15.32
N GLU A 167 12.79 -18.53 -16.19
CA GLU A 167 12.02 -18.48 -17.45
C GLU A 167 10.55 -18.14 -17.18
N LEU A 168 9.93 -18.80 -16.21
CA LEU A 168 8.54 -18.54 -15.85
C LEU A 168 8.36 -17.13 -15.27
N LEU A 169 9.28 -16.65 -14.43
CA LEU A 169 9.25 -15.29 -13.90
C LEU A 169 9.33 -14.23 -15.00
N PHE A 170 10.24 -14.39 -15.96
CA PHE A 170 10.30 -13.51 -17.14
C PHE A 170 8.99 -13.54 -17.91
N ARG A 171 8.45 -14.71 -18.22
CA ARG A 171 7.17 -14.83 -18.93
C ARG A 171 6.02 -14.16 -18.19
N THR A 172 5.98 -14.30 -16.87
CA THR A 172 4.96 -13.63 -16.04
C THR A 172 5.10 -12.11 -16.12
N ALA A 173 6.32 -11.58 -16.01
CA ALA A 173 6.59 -10.15 -16.12
C ALA A 173 6.23 -9.59 -17.50
N GLU A 174 6.69 -10.26 -18.56
CA GLU A 174 6.40 -9.89 -19.95
C GLU A 174 4.91 -9.88 -20.24
N CYS A 175 4.17 -10.88 -19.75
CA CYS A 175 2.73 -10.94 -19.93
C CYS A 175 2.02 -9.80 -19.18
N GLY A 176 2.42 -9.53 -17.94
CA GLY A 176 1.78 -8.52 -17.08
C GLY A 176 2.11 -7.07 -17.46
N LEU A 177 3.29 -6.82 -18.03
CA LEU A 177 3.81 -5.47 -18.29
C LEU A 177 3.91 -5.13 -19.77
N MET A 178 3.83 -6.13 -20.64
CA MET A 178 3.97 -5.98 -22.08
C MET A 178 2.89 -6.75 -22.84
N GLY A 179 1.82 -7.16 -22.17
CA GLY A 179 0.65 -7.81 -22.74
C GLY A 179 0.85 -9.25 -23.25
N ARG A 180 2.08 -9.65 -23.60
CA ARG A 180 2.40 -11.01 -24.08
C ARG A 180 3.83 -11.39 -23.73
N ASN A 181 4.01 -12.67 -23.43
CA ASN A 181 5.33 -13.25 -23.21
C ASN A 181 6.04 -13.61 -24.52
N LYS A 182 7.37 -13.65 -24.47
CA LYS A 182 8.19 -14.18 -25.55
C LYS A 182 8.12 -15.70 -25.53
N ILE A 183 7.82 -16.31 -26.68
CA ILE A 183 7.86 -17.77 -26.84
C ILE A 183 9.31 -18.17 -27.15
N THR A 184 10.07 -18.44 -26.10
CA THR A 184 11.44 -18.94 -26.16
C THR A 184 11.77 -19.64 -24.84
N HIS A 185 12.83 -20.45 -24.84
CA HIS A 185 13.41 -21.03 -23.62
C HIS A 185 14.73 -20.34 -23.25
N ARG A 186 15.25 -19.45 -24.11
CA ARG A 186 16.54 -18.78 -23.87
C ARG A 186 16.32 -17.54 -23.03
N LEU A 187 16.95 -17.49 -21.87
CA LEU A 187 16.83 -16.36 -20.95
C LEU A 187 17.42 -15.07 -21.55
N ARG A 188 18.46 -15.19 -22.38
CA ARG A 188 19.00 -14.06 -23.15
C ARG A 188 17.95 -13.41 -24.06
N GLU A 189 17.08 -14.22 -24.68
CA GLU A 189 16.03 -13.70 -25.56
C GLU A 189 14.90 -13.04 -24.75
N HIS A 190 14.64 -13.49 -23.53
CA HIS A 190 13.74 -12.80 -22.58
C HIS A 190 14.30 -11.44 -22.14
N GLN A 191 15.60 -11.37 -21.79
CA GLN A 191 16.27 -10.09 -21.50
C GLN A 191 16.18 -9.12 -22.68
N ALA A 192 16.55 -9.58 -23.87
CA ALA A 192 16.48 -8.76 -25.08
C ALA A 192 15.04 -8.33 -25.41
N TYR A 193 14.04 -9.17 -25.08
CA TYR A 193 12.64 -8.81 -25.29
C TYR A 193 12.14 -7.75 -24.30
N CYS A 194 12.69 -7.73 -23.08
CA CYS A 194 12.45 -6.69 -22.09
C CYS A 194 13.20 -5.38 -22.39
N ASP A 195 14.20 -5.43 -23.27
CA ASP A 195 15.03 -4.28 -23.62
C ASP A 195 14.20 -3.11 -24.17
N GLY A 196 14.59 -1.91 -23.76
CA GLY A 196 13.89 -0.67 -24.08
C GLY A 196 12.54 -0.48 -23.38
N PHE A 197 11.95 -1.49 -22.74
CA PHE A 197 10.74 -1.36 -21.94
C PHE A 197 11.08 -1.39 -20.46
N ILE A 198 11.69 -2.48 -19.99
CA ILE A 198 11.98 -2.75 -18.58
C ILE A 198 13.51 -2.92 -18.44
N PRO A 199 14.27 -1.82 -18.32
CA PRO A 199 15.75 -1.85 -18.36
C PRO A 199 16.35 -2.85 -17.37
N VAL A 200 15.74 -2.89 -16.19
CA VAL A 200 16.02 -3.78 -15.08
C VAL A 200 15.99 -5.26 -15.47
N LEU A 201 14.96 -5.68 -16.18
CA LEU A 201 14.82 -7.06 -16.63
C LEU A 201 15.73 -7.33 -17.81
N ALA A 202 16.01 -6.31 -18.63
CA ALA A 202 16.92 -6.41 -19.76
C ALA A 202 18.39 -6.60 -19.33
N SER A 203 18.79 -5.98 -18.21
CA SER A 203 20.12 -6.10 -17.61
C SER A 203 20.13 -7.02 -16.38
N PHE A 204 19.16 -7.94 -16.27
CA PHE A 204 19.01 -8.77 -15.08
C PHE A 204 20.23 -9.68 -14.83
N PHE A 205 20.72 -10.37 -15.86
CA PHE A 205 22.11 -10.80 -15.92
C PHE A 205 22.90 -9.68 -16.62
N ASP A 206 23.86 -9.09 -15.90
CA ASP A 206 24.65 -7.96 -16.38
C ASP A 206 25.54 -8.40 -17.56
N PRO A 207 25.36 -7.82 -18.75
CA PRO A 207 26.18 -8.15 -19.91
C PRO A 207 27.65 -7.77 -19.75
N ASN A 208 27.99 -6.89 -18.79
CA ASN A 208 29.36 -6.46 -18.53
C ASN A 208 30.10 -7.33 -17.49
N ALA A 209 29.38 -8.15 -16.73
CA ALA A 209 29.94 -9.06 -15.76
C ALA A 209 30.24 -10.42 -16.41
N GLU A 210 31.52 -10.74 -16.65
CA GLU A 210 31.93 -12.00 -17.31
C GLU A 210 31.38 -13.25 -16.61
N GLU A 211 31.31 -13.22 -15.27
CA GLU A 211 30.77 -14.31 -14.44
C GLU A 211 29.27 -14.51 -14.70
N GLU A 212 28.46 -13.44 -14.74
CA GLU A 212 27.03 -13.53 -15.00
C GLU A 212 26.72 -13.94 -16.44
N VAL A 213 27.52 -13.47 -17.41
CA VAL A 213 27.44 -13.90 -18.81
C VAL A 213 27.73 -15.40 -18.94
N ALA A 214 28.71 -15.91 -18.18
CA ALA A 214 29.01 -17.34 -18.13
C ALA A 214 27.86 -18.14 -17.51
N VAL A 215 27.27 -17.67 -16.41
CA VAL A 215 26.10 -18.31 -15.77
C VAL A 215 24.87 -18.29 -16.67
N LEU A 216 24.56 -17.18 -17.35
CA LEU A 216 23.47 -17.10 -18.31
C LEU A 216 23.66 -18.10 -19.47
N LYS A 217 24.89 -18.24 -19.96
CA LYS A 217 25.23 -19.22 -21.00
C LYS A 217 25.10 -20.65 -20.48
N LEU A 218 25.51 -20.92 -19.24
CA LEU A 218 25.37 -22.21 -18.57
C LEU A 218 23.88 -22.58 -18.40
N LEU A 219 23.04 -21.62 -18.01
CA LEU A 219 21.59 -21.79 -17.90
C LEU A 219 20.97 -22.17 -19.26
N ASP A 220 21.22 -21.37 -20.30
CA ASP A 220 20.69 -21.64 -21.64
C ASP A 220 21.14 -23.02 -22.18
N GLN A 221 22.33 -23.49 -21.77
CA GLN A 221 22.85 -24.83 -22.10
C GLN A 221 22.19 -25.94 -21.25
N SER A 222 21.92 -25.68 -19.97
CA SER A 222 21.34 -26.64 -19.03
C SER A 222 19.97 -27.17 -19.47
N TYR A 223 19.19 -26.33 -20.17
CA TYR A 223 17.89 -26.69 -20.73
C TYR A 223 17.97 -27.90 -21.68
N CYS A 224 19.04 -28.00 -22.47
CA CYS A 224 19.30 -29.10 -23.39
C CYS A 224 20.16 -30.21 -22.76
N ALA A 225 21.15 -29.87 -21.94
CA ALA A 225 22.15 -30.79 -21.43
C ALA A 225 21.64 -31.68 -20.28
N ALA A 226 20.85 -31.13 -19.34
CA ALA A 226 20.38 -31.86 -18.16
C ALA A 226 19.44 -33.05 -18.47
N ARG A 227 18.92 -33.13 -19.70
CA ARG A 227 18.05 -34.22 -20.17
C ARG A 227 18.78 -35.29 -20.99
N TYR A 228 19.97 -35.01 -21.50
CA TYR A 228 20.61 -35.85 -22.53
C TYR A 228 22.13 -36.01 -22.44
N GLN A 229 22.85 -35.28 -21.58
CA GLN A 229 24.33 -35.36 -21.45
C GLN A 229 24.75 -35.78 -20.05
N SER A 230 25.64 -36.77 -19.96
CA SER A 230 26.16 -37.34 -18.70
C SER A 230 27.17 -36.44 -17.97
N ASP A 231 27.68 -35.39 -18.62
CA ASP A 231 28.86 -34.65 -18.17
C ASP A 231 28.55 -33.19 -17.79
N PHE A 232 27.27 -32.85 -17.56
CA PHE A 232 26.87 -31.51 -17.13
C PHE A 232 27.06 -31.35 -15.60
N GLU A 233 28.22 -30.83 -15.20
CA GLU A 233 28.53 -30.50 -13.80
C GLU A 233 28.63 -28.98 -13.60
N PRO A 234 27.53 -28.32 -13.19
CA PRO A 234 27.58 -26.91 -12.80
C PRO A 234 28.39 -26.72 -11.51
N THR A 235 29.15 -25.63 -11.41
CA THR A 235 29.91 -25.31 -10.20
C THR A 235 28.98 -24.86 -9.07
N LEU A 236 29.41 -25.04 -7.82
CA LEU A 236 28.64 -24.61 -6.65
C LEU A 236 28.45 -23.09 -6.64
N GLU A 237 29.47 -22.34 -7.02
CA GLU A 237 29.41 -20.88 -7.13
C GLU A 237 28.36 -20.42 -8.15
N ALA A 238 28.22 -21.14 -9.26
CA ALA A 238 27.20 -20.86 -10.26
C ALA A 238 25.80 -21.09 -9.68
N ILE A 239 25.57 -22.20 -8.95
CA ILE A 239 24.25 -22.49 -8.37
C ILE A 239 23.90 -21.51 -7.25
N ASP A 240 24.86 -21.13 -6.41
CA ASP A 240 24.63 -20.10 -5.39
C ASP A 240 24.23 -18.77 -6.05
N MET A 241 24.91 -18.35 -7.12
CA MET A 241 24.51 -17.18 -7.90
C MET A 241 23.10 -17.32 -8.47
N LEU A 242 22.74 -18.51 -8.98
CA LEU A 242 21.40 -18.78 -9.50
C LEU A 242 20.31 -18.67 -8.43
N TYR A 243 20.58 -19.17 -7.22
CA TYR A 243 19.69 -19.01 -6.09
C TYR A 243 19.44 -17.53 -5.80
N TYR A 244 20.50 -16.74 -5.61
CA TYR A 244 20.37 -15.30 -5.33
C TYR A 244 19.69 -14.53 -6.46
N LYS A 245 20.04 -14.80 -7.72
CA LYS A 245 19.37 -14.19 -8.88
C LYS A 245 17.88 -14.58 -8.91
N THR A 246 17.55 -15.84 -8.69
CA THR A 246 16.14 -16.29 -8.70
C THR A 246 15.32 -15.55 -7.64
N GLU A 247 15.84 -15.41 -6.42
CA GLU A 247 15.19 -14.65 -5.34
C GLU A 247 15.01 -13.16 -5.67
N GLN A 248 16.04 -12.53 -6.27
CA GLN A 248 15.98 -11.14 -6.74
C GLN A 248 14.89 -10.96 -7.80
N LEU A 249 14.86 -11.83 -8.81
CA LEU A 249 13.87 -11.77 -9.88
C LEU A 249 12.46 -12.02 -9.35
N PHE A 250 12.28 -12.95 -8.43
CA PHE A 250 11.01 -13.23 -7.79
C PHE A 250 10.47 -11.99 -7.07
N THR A 251 11.33 -11.33 -6.29
CA THR A 251 11.01 -10.09 -5.58
C THR A 251 10.65 -8.96 -6.54
N LEU A 252 11.43 -8.78 -7.60
CA LEU A 252 11.20 -7.77 -8.62
C LEU A 252 9.85 -7.96 -9.33
N VAL A 253 9.59 -9.15 -9.87
CA VAL A 253 8.36 -9.44 -10.63
C VAL A 253 7.12 -9.27 -9.74
N LYS A 254 7.19 -9.72 -8.48
CA LYS A 254 6.14 -9.55 -7.48
C LYS A 254 5.87 -8.07 -7.19
N SER A 255 6.93 -7.29 -6.97
CA SER A 255 6.83 -5.87 -6.62
C SER A 255 6.22 -5.06 -7.76
N VAL A 256 6.74 -5.24 -8.97
CA VAL A 256 6.26 -4.51 -10.15
C VAL A 256 4.80 -4.86 -10.44
N PHE A 257 4.41 -6.13 -10.37
CA PHE A 257 3.01 -6.52 -10.58
C PHE A 257 2.07 -5.90 -9.55
N TYR A 258 2.37 -6.02 -8.25
CA TYR A 258 1.46 -5.51 -7.22
C TYR A 258 1.37 -3.99 -7.23
N PHE A 259 2.45 -3.31 -7.56
CA PHE A 259 2.44 -1.86 -7.75
C PHE A 259 1.49 -1.45 -8.88
N THR A 260 1.64 -2.04 -10.08
CA THR A 260 0.74 -1.79 -11.21
C THR A 260 -0.71 -2.14 -10.86
N TRP A 261 -0.91 -3.25 -10.15
CA TRP A 261 -2.24 -3.69 -9.73
C TRP A 261 -2.93 -2.70 -8.79
N GLN A 262 -2.21 -2.20 -7.78
CA GLN A 262 -2.73 -1.20 -6.83
C GLN A 262 -3.12 0.09 -7.54
N ARG A 263 -2.34 0.51 -8.54
CA ARG A 263 -2.64 1.70 -9.33
C ARG A 263 -3.90 1.52 -10.17
N CYS A 264 -4.02 0.39 -10.87
CA CYS A 264 -5.22 0.05 -11.63
C CYS A 264 -6.46 -0.01 -10.73
N PHE A 265 -6.32 -0.59 -9.54
CA PHE A 265 -7.38 -0.62 -8.53
C PHE A 265 -7.77 0.80 -8.09
N ALA A 266 -6.82 1.66 -7.72
CA ALA A 266 -7.10 3.04 -7.35
C ALA A 266 -7.77 3.83 -8.49
N ALA A 267 -7.32 3.63 -9.72
CA ALA A 267 -7.88 4.29 -10.91
C ALA A 267 -9.31 3.82 -11.21
N SER A 268 -9.63 2.53 -11.01
CA SER A 268 -11.01 2.04 -11.20
C SER A 268 -11.98 2.65 -10.20
N TYR A 269 -11.60 2.82 -8.93
CA TYR A 269 -12.44 3.54 -7.95
C TYR A 269 -12.68 5.00 -8.31
N LYS A 270 -11.67 5.68 -8.85
CA LYS A 270 -11.82 7.08 -9.32
C LYS A 270 -12.81 7.15 -10.48
N LYS A 271 -12.73 6.19 -11.42
CA LYS A 271 -13.61 6.12 -12.59
C LYS A 271 -15.06 5.78 -12.22
N ASP A 272 -15.29 4.76 -11.38
CA ASP A 272 -16.64 4.40 -10.92
C ASP A 272 -17.33 5.59 -10.23
N LYS A 273 -16.59 6.34 -9.42
CA LYS A 273 -17.09 7.56 -8.76
C LYS A 273 -17.39 8.72 -9.72
N ALA A 274 -16.66 8.84 -10.83
CA ALA A 274 -16.91 9.87 -11.84
C ALA A 274 -18.15 9.53 -12.69
N ASP A 275 -18.28 8.25 -13.07
CA ASP A 275 -19.44 7.74 -13.81
C ASP A 275 -20.74 7.88 -12.99
N GLU A 276 -20.70 7.69 -11.66
CA GLU A 276 -21.84 7.92 -10.75
C GLU A 276 -22.23 9.41 -10.62
N ARG A 277 -21.28 10.34 -10.81
CA ARG A 277 -21.52 11.79 -10.73
C ARG A 277 -21.84 12.43 -12.08
N GLY A 278 -21.66 11.72 -13.19
CA GLY A 278 -21.83 12.25 -14.55
C GLY A 278 -20.77 13.28 -14.95
N GLU A 279 -19.61 13.26 -14.30
CA GLU A 279 -18.49 14.19 -14.57
C GLU A 279 -17.53 13.58 -15.60
N GLU A 280 -17.22 14.32 -16.68
CA GLU A 280 -16.09 13.98 -17.55
C GLU A 280 -14.78 14.20 -16.77
N ILE A 281 -13.94 13.16 -16.71
CA ILE A 281 -12.65 13.23 -16.02
C ILE A 281 -11.70 14.16 -16.80
N GLN A 282 -11.63 15.43 -16.41
CA GLN A 282 -10.53 16.32 -16.78
C GLN A 282 -9.42 16.17 -15.74
N ILE A 283 -8.27 15.65 -16.17
CA ILE A 283 -7.03 15.66 -15.37
C ILE A 283 -6.29 16.94 -15.78
N GLU A 284 -6.26 17.93 -14.90
CA GLU A 284 -5.38 19.10 -15.04
C GLU A 284 -3.93 18.62 -15.03
N ALA A 285 -3.17 19.04 -16.05
CA ALA A 285 -1.75 18.77 -16.14
C ALA A 285 -1.03 19.51 -15.00
N GLU A 286 -0.16 18.82 -14.26
CA GLU A 286 0.74 19.44 -13.30
C GLU A 286 1.62 20.48 -14.04
N GLU A 287 1.38 21.76 -13.76
CA GLU A 287 2.21 22.84 -14.27
C GLU A 287 3.60 22.75 -13.64
N THR A 288 4.59 22.55 -14.50
CA THR A 288 6.02 22.73 -14.25
C THR A 288 6.30 24.02 -13.46
N ILE A 289 6.76 23.87 -12.22
CA ILE A 289 7.26 24.98 -11.39
C ILE A 289 8.61 25.42 -11.96
N ASN A 290 8.61 26.50 -12.74
CA ASN A 290 9.82 27.20 -13.13
C ASN A 290 10.39 27.95 -11.92
N LEU A 291 11.61 27.58 -11.49
CA LEU A 291 12.41 28.37 -10.56
C LEU A 291 12.80 29.71 -11.21
N THR A 292 12.29 30.82 -10.69
CA THR A 292 13.01 32.11 -10.74
C THR A 292 12.77 32.91 -9.46
N THR A 293 13.88 33.25 -8.80
CA THR A 293 13.99 34.13 -7.63
C THR A 293 14.28 35.58 -8.11
N PRO A 294 14.32 36.59 -7.23
CA PRO A 294 13.22 37.39 -6.69
C PRO A 294 13.24 38.86 -7.18
N GLN A 295 12.09 39.53 -7.27
CA GLN A 295 12.06 41.00 -7.26
C GLN A 295 11.01 41.55 -6.29
N LYS A 296 11.50 42.37 -5.36
CA LYS A 296 10.76 43.29 -4.52
C LYS A 296 9.99 44.29 -5.40
N VAL A 297 8.82 44.73 -4.95
CA VAL A 297 8.43 46.15 -4.74
C VAL A 297 6.97 46.23 -4.24
N ASN A 298 6.84 46.81 -3.05
CA ASN A 298 5.81 47.71 -2.49
C ASN A 298 4.30 47.52 -2.77
N THR A 299 3.59 47.39 -1.63
CA THR A 299 2.33 48.07 -1.22
C THR A 299 1.45 48.68 -2.30
N GLU A 300 0.20 48.22 -2.36
CA GLU A 300 -0.97 49.00 -1.92
C GLU A 300 -2.21 48.10 -1.80
N GLU A 301 -3.09 48.49 -0.90
CA GLU A 301 -4.28 47.80 -0.40
C GLU A 301 -5.36 47.60 -1.47
N THR A 302 -6.14 46.53 -1.36
CA THR A 302 -7.60 46.59 -1.49
C THR A 302 -8.23 45.27 -1.01
N ASP A 303 -9.14 45.43 -0.07
CA ASP A 303 -9.89 44.41 0.65
C ASP A 303 -10.66 43.44 -0.26
N THR A 304 -10.79 42.17 0.19
CA THR A 304 -12.11 41.58 0.51
C THR A 304 -11.98 40.18 1.16
N HIS A 305 -12.39 40.11 2.44
CA HIS A 305 -12.96 38.98 3.18
C HIS A 305 -12.41 37.54 3.04
N THR A 306 -11.73 37.07 4.09
CA THR A 306 -12.08 35.83 4.82
C THR A 306 -11.40 35.80 6.20
N THR A 307 -12.23 35.63 7.23
CA THR A 307 -11.89 35.66 8.67
C THR A 307 -10.89 34.57 9.08
N LYS A 308 -9.63 34.95 9.33
CA LYS A 308 -8.67 34.19 10.14
C LYS A 308 -8.95 34.43 11.63
N SER A 309 -9.78 33.61 12.25
CA SER A 309 -10.06 33.68 13.69
C SER A 309 -9.48 32.45 14.40
N GLY A 310 -8.33 32.64 15.08
CA GLY A 310 -7.66 31.66 15.94
C GLY A 310 -6.14 31.82 15.91
N THR A 311 -5.46 31.53 17.03
CA THR A 311 -4.00 31.67 17.16
C THR A 311 -3.31 30.32 16.95
N TYR A 312 -2.21 30.31 16.21
CA TYR A 312 -1.37 29.14 15.97
C TYR A 312 -0.05 29.24 16.73
N GLU A 313 0.35 28.15 17.40
CA GLU A 313 1.63 28.05 18.13
C GLU A 313 2.53 26.95 17.52
N THR A 314 2.67 26.95 16.20
CA THR A 314 3.60 26.06 15.47
C THR A 314 4.15 26.75 14.23
N GLU A 315 5.38 26.40 13.85
CA GLU A 315 6.00 26.81 12.59
C GLU A 315 5.82 25.75 11.49
N ASP A 316 5.22 24.61 11.82
CA ASP A 316 4.98 23.51 10.90
C ASP A 316 3.85 23.86 9.91
N LYS A 317 4.26 24.22 8.68
CA LYS A 317 3.35 24.61 7.60
C LYS A 317 2.36 23.50 7.21
N LEU A 318 2.79 22.24 7.23
CA LEU A 318 1.92 21.11 6.91
C LEU A 318 0.85 20.94 7.99
N LEU A 319 1.24 21.00 9.27
CA LEU A 319 0.30 20.90 10.37
C LEU A 319 -0.72 22.06 10.38
N ILE A 320 -0.29 23.28 10.06
CA ILE A 320 -1.20 24.42 9.91
C ILE A 320 -2.22 24.16 8.79
N GLY A 321 -1.77 23.69 7.62
CA GLY A 321 -2.64 23.33 6.50
C GLY A 321 -3.65 22.24 6.88
N VAL A 322 -3.19 21.21 7.59
CA VAL A 322 -4.05 20.13 8.11
C VAL A 322 -5.11 20.68 9.06
N ILE A 323 -4.75 21.59 9.98
CA ILE A 323 -5.73 22.18 10.91
C ILE A 323 -6.75 23.02 10.17
N GLU A 324 -6.35 23.77 9.14
CA GLU A 324 -7.30 24.52 8.31
C GLU A 324 -8.26 23.58 7.55
N LEU A 325 -7.78 22.47 7.00
CA LEU A 325 -8.63 21.44 6.42
C LEU A 325 -9.62 20.89 7.45
N ILE A 326 -9.17 20.57 8.67
CA ILE A 326 -10.06 20.09 9.74
C ILE A 326 -11.14 21.14 10.06
N LYS A 327 -10.79 22.43 10.11
CA LYS A 327 -11.73 23.53 10.38
C LYS A 327 -12.83 23.68 9.33
N THR A 328 -12.60 23.26 8.07
CA THR A 328 -13.64 23.26 7.03
C THR A 328 -14.80 22.30 7.35
N ARG A 329 -14.51 21.20 8.08
CA ARG A 329 -15.49 20.15 8.39
C ARG A 329 -15.93 20.15 9.86
N LEU A 330 -15.13 20.72 10.76
CA LEU A 330 -15.36 20.70 12.20
C LEU A 330 -15.21 22.08 12.82
N LYS A 331 -16.15 22.44 13.70
CA LYS A 331 -16.04 23.64 14.55
C LYS A 331 -15.10 23.34 15.72
N VAL A 332 -13.79 23.41 15.44
CA VAL A 332 -12.72 23.17 16.41
C VAL A 332 -12.54 24.40 17.30
N ASP A 333 -12.45 24.13 18.59
CA ASP A 333 -12.16 25.12 19.62
C ASP A 333 -10.66 25.18 19.91
N SER A 334 -10.06 24.02 20.18
CA SER A 334 -8.63 23.86 20.49
C SER A 334 -8.05 22.56 19.91
N VAL A 335 -6.76 22.57 19.54
CA VAL A 335 -6.02 21.42 18.99
C VAL A 335 -4.72 21.21 19.76
N PHE A 336 -4.48 19.98 20.18
CA PHE A 336 -3.26 19.57 20.87
C PHE A 336 -2.51 18.53 20.03
N LEU A 337 -1.18 18.68 19.95
CA LEU A 337 -0.31 17.70 19.32
C LEU A 337 0.22 16.72 20.37
N ILE A 338 -0.18 15.45 20.25
CA ILE A 338 0.32 14.37 21.10
C ILE A 338 1.64 13.84 20.54
N SER A 339 1.69 13.60 19.24
CA SER A 339 2.91 13.11 18.58
C SER A 339 2.94 13.44 17.09
N LYS A 340 4.16 13.54 16.58
CA LYS A 340 4.51 13.67 15.16
C LYS A 340 5.67 12.73 14.89
N TYR A 341 5.57 11.94 13.83
CA TYR A 341 6.71 11.19 13.28
C TYR A 341 6.49 10.97 11.78
N GLU A 342 7.56 10.62 11.09
CA GLU A 342 7.55 10.32 9.66
C GLU A 342 7.63 8.80 9.47
N ASP A 343 6.70 8.25 8.71
CA ASP A 343 6.73 6.84 8.29
C ASP A 343 7.45 6.80 6.93
N GLN A 344 8.72 6.40 6.96
CA GLN A 344 9.51 6.19 5.76
C GLN A 344 9.22 4.80 5.23
N GLN A 345 8.45 4.70 4.15
CA GLN A 345 8.44 3.48 3.36
C GLN A 345 9.63 3.56 2.42
N MET A 346 10.76 2.98 2.85
CA MET A 346 11.88 2.79 1.94
C MET A 346 11.52 1.66 0.98
N LEU A 347 11.23 2.00 -0.26
CA LEU A 347 11.28 1.03 -1.34
C LEU A 347 12.75 0.95 -1.76
N GLU A 348 13.47 -0.05 -1.25
CA GLU A 348 14.82 -0.34 -1.74
C GLU A 348 14.69 -0.93 -3.14
N VAL A 349 14.78 -0.05 -4.13
CA VAL A 349 14.82 -0.43 -5.53
C VAL A 349 16.29 -0.66 -5.88
N TYR A 350 16.72 -1.92 -5.80
CA TYR A 350 18.09 -2.35 -6.11
C TYR A 350 18.37 -2.39 -7.62
N LEU A 351 18.11 -1.28 -8.31
CA LEU A 351 18.27 -1.12 -9.75
C LEU A 351 19.20 0.07 -9.97
N GLU A 352 20.25 -0.10 -10.77
CA GLU A 352 21.38 0.84 -10.88
C GLU A 352 21.01 2.28 -11.36
N GLN A 353 19.74 2.58 -11.64
CA GLN A 353 19.26 3.94 -11.94
C GLN A 353 17.86 4.25 -11.37
N ALA A 354 17.42 3.58 -10.30
CA ALA A 354 16.17 3.95 -9.63
C ALA A 354 16.42 4.99 -8.55
N ALA A 355 15.82 6.17 -8.68
CA ALA A 355 15.66 7.06 -7.53
C ALA A 355 14.90 6.30 -6.45
N SER A 356 15.46 6.22 -5.24
CA SER A 356 14.74 5.75 -4.07
C SER A 356 13.47 6.59 -3.91
N LEU A 357 12.31 6.03 -4.25
CA LEU A 357 11.01 6.66 -4.01
C LEU A 357 10.75 6.63 -2.51
N LEU A 358 11.33 7.58 -1.78
CA LEU A 358 10.97 7.87 -0.40
C LEU A 358 9.60 8.54 -0.40
N GLN A 359 8.54 7.75 -0.23
CA GLN A 359 7.24 8.30 0.11
C GLN A 359 7.20 8.52 1.63
N ASN A 360 7.59 9.72 2.05
CA ASN A 360 7.56 10.11 3.45
C ASN A 360 6.14 10.53 3.82
N THR A 361 5.38 9.63 4.44
CA THR A 361 4.08 10.00 5.00
C THR A 361 4.28 10.56 6.40
N THR A 362 3.89 11.81 6.63
CA THR A 362 3.92 12.40 7.97
C THR A 362 2.68 11.95 8.75
N ILE A 363 2.88 11.41 9.96
CA ILE A 363 1.79 10.94 10.82
C ILE A 363 1.65 11.84 12.04
N TYR A 364 0.45 12.40 12.22
CA TYR A 364 0.10 13.22 13.39
C TYR A 364 -0.92 12.50 14.27
N THR A 365 -0.71 12.57 15.59
CA THR A 365 -1.73 12.21 16.59
C THR A 365 -2.21 13.48 17.27
N LEU A 366 -3.48 13.83 17.06
CA LEU A 366 -4.05 15.10 17.52
C LEU A 366 -5.20 14.87 18.49
N MET A 367 -5.24 15.62 19.59
CA MET A 367 -6.47 15.78 20.37
C MET A 367 -7.24 16.99 19.86
N LEU A 368 -8.45 16.76 19.36
CA LEU A 368 -9.33 17.79 18.81
C LEU A 368 -10.44 18.08 19.82
N VAL A 369 -10.54 19.35 20.23
CA VAL A 369 -11.56 19.82 21.16
C VAL A 369 -12.61 20.62 20.41
N THR A 370 -13.87 20.25 20.57
CA THR A 370 -15.01 20.92 19.92
C THR A 370 -16.04 21.39 20.93
N ASN A 371 -16.84 22.38 20.57
CA ASN A 371 -17.92 22.87 21.44
C ASN A 371 -19.16 21.95 21.44
N LYS A 372 -19.39 21.24 20.33
CA LYS A 372 -20.48 20.27 20.16
C LYS A 372 -19.91 18.91 19.73
N PRO A 373 -20.60 17.79 20.00
CA PRO A 373 -20.17 16.47 19.52
C PRO A 373 -19.84 16.53 18.03
N ALA A 374 -18.66 16.03 17.67
CA ALA A 374 -18.21 16.04 16.29
C ALA A 374 -19.14 15.16 15.42
N PRO A 375 -19.61 15.65 14.26
CA PRO A 375 -20.43 14.87 13.34
C PRO A 375 -19.63 13.76 12.62
N LEU A 376 -18.30 13.87 12.60
CA LEU A 376 -17.40 12.94 11.93
C LEU A 376 -16.68 12.05 12.94
N SER A 377 -16.50 10.78 12.57
CA SER A 377 -15.68 9.81 13.28
C SER A 377 -14.18 10.06 13.05
N PRO A 378 -13.29 9.57 13.93
CA PRO A 378 -11.86 9.65 13.72
C PRO A 378 -11.40 9.05 12.39
N ALA A 379 -12.02 7.95 11.95
CA ALA A 379 -11.72 7.30 10.67
C ALA A 379 -12.07 8.19 9.47
N GLU A 380 -13.21 8.87 9.49
CA GLU A 380 -13.62 9.81 8.43
C GLU A 380 -12.68 11.02 8.36
N ILE A 381 -12.26 11.55 9.51
CA ILE A 381 -11.29 12.65 9.56
C ILE A 381 -9.95 12.20 8.98
N THR A 382 -9.50 10.99 9.33
CA THR A 382 -8.23 10.43 8.83
C THR A 382 -8.27 10.30 7.31
N ASN A 383 -9.35 9.73 6.76
CA ASN A 383 -9.52 9.51 5.32
C ASN A 383 -9.65 10.84 4.55
N PHE A 384 -10.38 11.81 5.10
CA PHE A 384 -10.52 13.13 4.50
C PHE A 384 -9.15 13.82 4.37
N ILE A 385 -8.39 13.91 5.47
CA ILE A 385 -7.07 14.57 5.43
C ILE A 385 -6.12 13.82 4.49
N PHE A 386 -6.06 12.49 4.58
CA PHE A 386 -5.19 11.69 3.73
C PHE A 386 -5.49 11.86 2.23
N GLN A 387 -6.75 12.11 1.86
CA GLN A 387 -7.15 12.39 0.47
C GLN A 387 -6.78 13.81 0.03
N GLU A 388 -7.10 14.81 0.86
CA GLU A 388 -6.85 16.22 0.54
C GLU A 388 -5.36 16.58 0.52
N THR A 389 -4.52 15.85 1.25
CA THR A 389 -3.06 16.06 1.26
C THR A 389 -2.32 15.13 0.31
N ALA A 390 -2.96 14.66 -0.77
CA ALA A 390 -2.35 13.78 -1.78
C ALA A 390 -1.63 12.52 -1.20
N GLN A 391 -2.10 11.99 -0.07
CA GLN A 391 -1.51 10.86 0.67
C GLN A 391 -0.19 11.13 1.41
N ASP A 392 0.25 12.39 1.51
CA ASP A 392 1.49 12.76 2.20
C ASP A 392 1.34 12.86 3.73
N CYS A 393 0.10 12.86 4.23
CA CYS A 393 -0.18 13.09 5.65
C CYS A 393 -1.34 12.25 6.16
N LYS A 394 -1.15 11.59 7.32
CA LYS A 394 -2.19 10.83 8.02
C LYS A 394 -2.43 11.36 9.43
N VAL A 395 -3.69 11.56 9.80
CA VAL A 395 -4.06 12.13 11.10
C VAL A 395 -4.88 11.15 11.92
N TYR A 396 -4.39 10.79 13.10
CA TYR A 396 -5.13 10.02 14.10
C TYR A 396 -5.70 10.99 15.15
N SER A 397 -7.02 11.14 15.16
CA SER A 397 -7.70 12.14 16.00
C SER A 397 -8.37 11.53 17.25
N ILE A 398 -8.17 12.18 18.39
CA ILE A 398 -8.89 11.92 19.65
C ILE A 398 -9.88 13.06 19.88
N LEU A 399 -11.18 12.76 19.84
CA LEU A 399 -12.25 13.76 19.84
C LEU A 399 -12.88 13.94 21.23
N PHE A 400 -12.83 15.16 21.74
CA PHE A 400 -13.51 15.56 22.98
C PHE A 400 -14.35 16.82 22.77
N THR A 401 -15.47 16.90 23.49
CA THR A 401 -16.13 18.19 23.68
C THR A 401 -15.57 18.93 24.87
N VAL A 402 -15.64 20.27 24.88
CA VAL A 402 -15.27 21.09 26.05
C VAL A 402 -15.99 20.58 27.32
N GLY A 403 -17.29 20.28 27.23
CA GLY A 403 -18.07 19.73 28.34
C GLY A 403 -17.60 18.33 28.78
N GLU A 404 -17.17 17.46 27.84
CA GLU A 404 -16.59 16.16 28.18
C GLU A 404 -15.27 16.32 28.95
N ILE A 405 -14.42 17.26 28.54
CA ILE A 405 -13.14 17.55 29.19
C ILE A 405 -13.36 18.03 30.61
N LEU A 406 -14.15 19.10 30.79
CA LEU A 406 -14.43 19.68 32.12
C LEU A 406 -14.98 18.64 33.09
N ARG A 407 -15.94 17.82 32.62
CA ARG A 407 -16.53 16.74 33.41
C ARG A 407 -15.51 15.64 33.74
N LYS A 408 -14.70 15.20 32.78
CA LYS A 408 -13.75 14.11 33.03
C LYS A 408 -12.58 14.57 33.91
N ARG A 409 -12.16 15.83 33.80
CA ARG A 409 -11.15 16.44 34.68
C ARG A 409 -11.67 16.59 36.11
N SER A 410 -12.93 17.00 36.31
CA SER A 410 -13.52 17.06 37.65
C SER A 410 -13.67 15.68 38.30
N PHE A 411 -13.77 14.62 37.51
CA PHE A 411 -13.68 13.22 37.97
C PHE A 411 -12.25 12.69 38.12
N GLY A 412 -11.23 13.52 37.87
CA GLY A 412 -9.81 13.16 38.08
C GLY A 412 -9.17 12.38 36.93
N SER A 413 -9.53 12.66 35.67
CA SER A 413 -8.89 12.01 34.51
C SER A 413 -7.43 12.47 34.35
N HIS A 414 -6.48 11.59 34.66
CA HIS A 414 -5.06 11.91 34.61
C HIS A 414 -4.55 12.14 33.18
N PHE A 415 -5.06 11.39 32.21
CA PHE A 415 -4.69 11.55 30.80
C PHE A 415 -5.02 12.92 30.24
N LEU A 416 -6.23 13.43 30.52
CA LEU A 416 -6.61 14.77 30.08
C LEU A 416 -5.79 15.84 30.77
N GLU A 417 -5.50 15.65 32.06
CA GLU A 417 -4.64 16.57 32.80
C GLU A 417 -3.24 16.63 32.21
N HIS A 418 -2.63 15.47 31.96
CA HIS A 418 -1.30 15.34 31.35
C HIS A 418 -1.25 15.94 29.94
N ILE A 419 -2.22 15.65 29.07
CA ILE A 419 -2.25 16.26 27.72
C ILE A 419 -2.40 17.78 27.81
N ILE A 420 -3.33 18.30 28.60
CA ILE A 420 -3.62 19.74 28.62
C ILE A 420 -2.44 20.53 29.21
N THR A 421 -1.72 19.95 30.18
CA THR A 421 -0.62 20.60 30.88
C THR A 421 0.74 20.41 30.23
N GLU A 422 1.00 19.24 29.63
CA GLU A 422 2.34 18.86 29.14
C GLU A 422 2.43 18.82 27.60
N SER A 423 1.32 18.67 26.88
CA SER A 423 1.36 18.64 25.41
C SER A 423 1.34 20.03 24.77
N LYS A 424 1.75 20.11 23.50
CA LYS A 424 1.79 21.37 22.75
C LYS A 424 0.39 21.75 22.27
N TRP A 425 -0.08 22.91 22.71
CA TRP A 425 -1.24 23.58 22.11
C TRP A 425 -0.82 24.09 20.74
N ILE A 426 -1.50 23.64 19.68
CA ILE A 426 -1.16 24.07 18.31
C ILE A 426 -2.11 25.14 17.81
N TYR A 427 -3.38 25.03 18.20
CA TYR A 427 -4.41 25.99 17.82
C TYR A 427 -5.38 26.19 18.99
N TYR A 428 -5.82 27.43 19.20
CA TYR A 428 -6.93 27.77 20.07
C TYR A 428 -7.68 28.98 19.50
N LYS A 429 -9.01 28.95 19.60
CA LYS A 429 -9.87 29.95 18.98
C LYS A 429 -9.82 31.30 19.71
N ASN A 430 -9.98 31.28 21.04
CA ASN A 430 -10.08 32.50 21.87
C ASN A 430 -8.96 32.54 22.91
N GLU A 431 -9.05 31.72 23.95
CA GLU A 431 -8.08 31.65 25.06
C GLU A 431 -7.78 30.19 25.39
N LYS A 432 -6.63 29.96 26.05
CA LYS A 432 -6.24 28.64 26.58
C LYS A 432 -7.00 28.31 27.86
N ASP A 433 -8.33 28.32 27.80
CA ASP A 433 -9.18 28.03 28.95
C ASP A 433 -9.93 26.71 28.77
N LEU A 434 -9.48 25.70 29.50
CA LEU A 434 -10.19 24.42 29.67
C LEU A 434 -10.41 24.11 31.16
N GLY A 435 -10.48 25.15 32.01
CA GLY A 435 -10.63 25.06 33.45
C GLY A 435 -9.32 24.85 34.22
N TYR A 436 -9.41 24.91 35.56
CA TYR A 436 -8.26 24.82 36.47
C TYR A 436 -7.46 23.53 36.34
N ASN A 437 -6.14 23.64 36.47
CA ASN A 437 -5.25 22.50 36.54
C ASN A 437 -5.35 21.80 37.89
N HIS A 438 -5.42 20.48 37.83
CA HIS A 438 -5.53 19.61 39.00
C HIS A 438 -4.23 18.83 39.16
N CYS A 439 -3.82 18.59 40.41
CA CYS A 439 -2.66 17.75 40.67
C CYS A 439 -3.01 16.29 40.33
N ILE A 440 -2.19 15.64 39.50
CA ILE A 440 -2.27 14.21 39.24
C ILE A 440 -1.98 13.48 40.55
N SER A 441 -2.87 12.56 40.97
CA SER A 441 -2.72 11.81 42.22
C SER A 441 -3.48 10.49 42.15
N TYR A 442 -2.73 9.39 42.17
CA TYR A 442 -3.30 8.06 42.25
C TYR A 442 -3.64 7.73 43.70
N TYR A 443 -4.83 7.19 43.93
CA TYR A 443 -5.22 6.61 45.21
C TYR A 443 -5.78 5.20 44.98
N PRO A 444 -5.76 4.31 45.99
CA PRO A 444 -6.03 2.88 45.78
C PRO A 444 -7.31 2.58 45.02
N LYS A 445 -8.40 3.31 45.29
CA LYS A 445 -9.68 3.11 44.59
C LYS A 445 -9.60 3.37 43.08
N ILE A 446 -8.80 4.34 42.61
CA ILE A 446 -8.59 4.57 41.17
C ILE A 446 -7.83 3.39 40.57
N VAL A 447 -6.71 3.01 41.20
CA VAL A 447 -5.86 1.92 40.71
C VAL A 447 -6.64 0.61 40.65
N THR A 448 -7.41 0.28 41.69
CA THR A 448 -8.33 -0.87 41.68
C THR A 448 -9.38 -0.77 40.56
N GLY A 449 -9.89 0.43 40.28
CA GLY A 449 -10.83 0.66 39.19
C GLY A 449 -10.22 0.42 37.81
N ILE A 450 -8.97 0.84 37.60
CA ILE A 450 -8.18 0.59 36.39
C ILE A 450 -7.93 -0.91 36.23
N GLU A 451 -7.39 -1.55 37.27
CA GLU A 451 -7.10 -2.98 37.31
C GLU A 451 -8.34 -3.83 37.03
N LYS A 452 -9.49 -3.49 37.63
CA LYS A 452 -10.75 -4.20 37.38
C LYS A 452 -11.17 -4.13 35.91
N LYS A 453 -10.97 -2.99 35.25
CA LYS A 453 -11.30 -2.84 33.82
C LYS A 453 -10.32 -3.58 32.93
N TRP A 454 -9.03 -3.57 33.25
CA TRP A 454 -8.04 -4.43 32.59
C TRP A 454 -8.42 -5.89 32.70
N ASN A 455 -8.66 -6.40 33.91
CA ASN A 455 -9.01 -7.79 34.15
C ASN A 455 -10.25 -8.23 33.36
N LYS A 456 -11.25 -7.34 33.23
CA LYS A 456 -12.42 -7.60 32.38
C LYS A 456 -12.06 -7.72 30.90
N LYS A 457 -11.19 -6.86 30.38
CA LYS A 457 -10.76 -6.89 28.97
C LYS A 457 -9.86 -8.08 28.68
N TYR A 458 -8.92 -8.34 29.57
CA TYR A 458 -8.05 -9.49 29.52
C TYR A 458 -8.84 -10.80 29.59
N SER A 459 -9.84 -10.92 30.49
CA SER A 459 -10.67 -12.13 30.56
C SER A 459 -11.48 -12.36 29.28
N GLN A 460 -11.96 -11.28 28.64
CA GLN A 460 -12.65 -11.38 27.36
C GLN A 460 -11.70 -11.85 26.24
N ALA A 461 -10.48 -11.31 26.19
CA ALA A 461 -9.45 -11.76 25.25
C ALA A 461 -9.08 -13.23 25.47
N ALA A 462 -8.87 -13.65 26.72
CA ALA A 462 -8.56 -15.03 27.09
C ALA A 462 -9.69 -16.01 26.73
N GLN A 463 -10.96 -15.60 26.85
CA GLN A 463 -12.09 -16.42 26.38
C GLN A 463 -12.06 -16.62 24.87
N PHE A 464 -11.75 -15.58 24.10
CA PHE A 464 -11.63 -15.69 22.64
C PHE A 464 -10.46 -16.58 22.23
N LEU A 465 -9.31 -16.50 22.91
CA LEU A 465 -8.19 -17.44 22.73
C LEU A 465 -8.59 -18.88 23.10
N GLY A 466 -9.32 -19.08 24.21
CA GLY A 466 -9.81 -20.41 24.58
C GLY A 466 -10.72 -21.04 23.53
N TYR A 467 -11.48 -20.25 22.75
CA TYR A 467 -12.24 -20.76 21.60
C TYR A 467 -11.34 -21.18 20.43
N LEU A 468 -10.16 -20.58 20.28
CA LEU A 468 -9.18 -21.02 19.27
C LEU A 468 -8.54 -22.37 19.65
N ASP A 469 -8.33 -22.61 20.96
CA ASP A 469 -7.73 -23.85 21.49
C ASP A 469 -8.69 -25.05 21.53
N THR A 470 -9.97 -24.81 21.87
CA THR A 470 -10.99 -25.86 22.10
C THR A 470 -11.71 -26.34 20.84
N CYS A 471 -11.41 -25.78 19.67
CA CYS A 471 -12.02 -26.21 18.41
C CYS A 471 -11.46 -27.58 17.93
N GLU A 472 -11.90 -28.67 18.56
CA GLU A 472 -11.89 -30.04 18.03
C GLU A 472 -12.90 -30.21 16.87
N ILE A 473 -13.05 -29.22 16.00
CA ILE A 473 -13.97 -29.31 14.88
C ILE A 473 -13.17 -29.77 13.67
N LYS A 474 -13.62 -30.88 13.09
CA LYS A 474 -13.20 -31.51 11.83
C LYS A 474 -13.10 -30.56 10.61
N TYR A 475 -13.45 -29.28 10.79
CA TYR A 475 -13.47 -28.18 9.83
C TYR A 475 -13.10 -26.86 10.54
N LYS A 476 -11.81 -26.62 10.78
CA LYS A 476 -11.33 -25.27 11.15
C LYS A 476 -11.49 -24.35 9.94
N GLU A 477 -12.30 -23.30 10.09
CA GLU A 477 -12.49 -22.27 9.06
C GLU A 477 -11.53 -21.10 9.35
N PRO A 478 -10.46 -20.91 8.55
CA PRO A 478 -9.42 -19.92 8.82
C PRO A 478 -9.94 -18.49 8.99
N ARG A 479 -11.03 -18.13 8.30
CA ARG A 479 -11.63 -16.80 8.40
C ARG A 479 -12.23 -16.51 9.77
N ILE A 480 -12.78 -17.54 10.44
CA ILE A 480 -13.33 -17.39 11.79
C ILE A 480 -12.19 -17.22 12.79
N GLU A 481 -11.11 -17.99 12.63
CA GLU A 481 -9.90 -17.87 13.46
C GLU A 481 -9.28 -16.48 13.34
N MET A 482 -9.17 -15.95 12.11
CA MET A 482 -8.71 -14.57 11.88
C MET A 482 -9.60 -13.52 12.57
N MET A 483 -10.92 -13.70 12.51
CA MET A 483 -11.85 -12.79 13.18
C MET A 483 -11.67 -12.86 14.70
N LEU A 484 -11.52 -14.06 15.28
CA LEU A 484 -11.29 -14.25 16.71
C LEU A 484 -9.96 -13.60 17.13
N ALA A 485 -8.88 -13.79 16.37
CA ALA A 485 -7.61 -13.11 16.59
C ALA A 485 -7.76 -11.57 16.57
N GLN A 486 -8.50 -11.02 15.59
CA GLN A 486 -8.83 -9.59 15.57
C GLN A 486 -9.57 -9.15 16.85
N LEU A 487 -10.54 -9.93 17.34
CA LEU A 487 -11.29 -9.62 18.56
C LEU A 487 -10.40 -9.64 19.81
N VAL A 488 -9.48 -10.61 19.91
CA VAL A 488 -8.48 -10.70 20.98
C VAL A 488 -7.66 -9.40 21.02
N LEU A 489 -7.05 -9.04 19.90
CA LEU A 489 -6.21 -7.85 19.78
C LEU A 489 -6.97 -6.56 20.12
N GLU A 490 -8.21 -6.41 19.62
CA GLU A 490 -9.06 -5.27 19.96
C GLU A 490 -9.34 -5.18 21.47
N GLN A 491 -9.65 -6.30 22.14
CA GLN A 491 -9.90 -6.28 23.59
C GLN A 491 -8.65 -5.87 24.38
N VAL A 492 -7.48 -6.40 24.00
CA VAL A 492 -6.22 -6.09 24.66
C VAL A 492 -5.84 -4.63 24.46
N CYS A 493 -5.96 -4.09 23.23
CA CYS A 493 -5.70 -2.67 22.96
C CYS A 493 -6.64 -1.76 23.76
N LEU A 494 -7.93 -2.11 23.87
CA LEU A 494 -8.87 -1.38 24.72
C LEU A 494 -8.51 -1.43 26.20
N GLY A 495 -7.96 -2.56 26.66
CA GLY A 495 -7.41 -2.71 28.00
C GLY A 495 -6.21 -1.79 28.22
N LEU A 496 -5.24 -1.83 27.30
CA LEU A 496 -4.04 -1.00 27.32
C LEU A 496 -4.37 0.50 27.35
N LEU A 497 -5.21 0.97 26.43
CA LEU A 497 -5.67 2.37 26.41
C LEU A 497 -6.35 2.78 27.72
N HIS A 498 -7.06 1.86 28.37
CA HIS A 498 -7.66 2.15 29.65
C HIS A 498 -6.64 2.21 30.79
N VAL A 499 -5.64 1.34 30.79
CA VAL A 499 -4.61 1.28 31.84
C VAL A 499 -3.69 2.49 31.77
N PHE A 500 -3.15 2.78 30.59
CA PHE A 500 -2.12 3.81 30.43
C PHE A 500 -2.71 5.21 30.25
N TRP A 501 -3.86 5.33 29.58
CA TRP A 501 -4.45 6.62 29.24
C TRP A 501 -5.82 6.86 29.88
N GLU A 502 -6.36 5.94 30.69
CA GLU A 502 -7.73 6.03 31.21
C GLU A 502 -8.79 6.30 30.12
N PHE A 503 -8.42 6.00 28.87
CA PHE A 503 -9.10 6.48 27.69
C PHE A 503 -10.05 5.40 27.18
N LYS A 504 -11.21 5.84 26.69
CA LYS A 504 -12.19 4.98 26.03
C LYS A 504 -12.42 5.51 24.63
N PRO A 505 -11.91 4.84 23.59
CA PRO A 505 -12.06 5.30 22.22
C PRO A 505 -13.51 5.19 21.75
N LYS A 506 -13.88 6.05 20.79
CA LYS A 506 -15.16 6.03 20.07
C LYS A 506 -15.06 5.18 18.78
N GLU A 507 -13.85 5.00 18.26
CA GLU A 507 -13.49 4.18 17.10
C GLU A 507 -12.82 2.88 17.57
N PHE A 508 -13.17 1.75 16.93
CA PHE A 508 -12.71 0.41 17.34
C PHE A 508 -11.91 -0.31 16.26
N SER A 509 -11.62 0.36 15.13
CA SER A 509 -10.74 -0.21 14.11
C SER A 509 -9.37 -0.56 14.71
N LEU A 510 -8.92 -1.79 14.47
CA LEU A 510 -7.66 -2.28 15.01
C LEU A 510 -6.45 -1.40 14.62
N PRO A 511 -6.30 -0.91 13.36
CA PRO A 511 -5.22 0.01 13.01
C PRO A 511 -5.19 1.29 13.86
N TYR A 512 -6.37 1.84 14.19
CA TYR A 512 -6.47 3.01 15.05
C TYR A 512 -6.06 2.69 16.49
N LEU A 513 -6.53 1.56 17.03
CA LEU A 513 -6.20 1.14 18.39
C LEU A 513 -4.70 0.84 18.56
N LEU A 514 -4.10 0.11 17.61
CA LEU A 514 -2.67 -0.19 17.62
C LEU A 514 -1.82 1.09 17.52
N HIS A 515 -2.21 2.02 16.65
CA HIS A 515 -1.56 3.34 16.54
C HIS A 515 -1.56 4.08 17.87
N LEU A 516 -2.70 4.10 18.58
CA LEU A 516 -2.76 4.77 19.88
C LEU A 516 -1.92 4.04 20.95
N CYS A 517 -1.86 2.70 20.91
CA CYS A 517 -1.05 1.94 21.86
C CYS A 517 0.45 2.18 21.67
N ASN A 518 0.90 2.45 20.44
CA ASN A 518 2.31 2.72 20.14
C ASN A 518 2.91 3.95 20.86
N HIS A 519 2.08 4.86 21.40
CA HIS A 519 2.59 6.02 22.15
C HIS A 519 3.12 5.66 23.54
N PHE A 520 2.74 4.50 24.08
CA PHE A 520 3.16 4.08 25.43
C PHE A 520 3.65 2.63 25.50
N SER A 521 3.42 1.83 24.45
CA SER A 521 3.79 0.42 24.36
C SER A 521 4.59 0.17 23.08
N LYS A 522 5.63 -0.65 23.18
CA LYS A 522 6.36 -1.14 22.00
C LYS A 522 5.79 -2.44 21.46
N THR A 523 4.84 -3.05 22.18
CA THR A 523 4.22 -4.33 21.80
C THR A 523 3.66 -4.27 20.36
N PRO A 524 2.87 -3.27 19.93
CA PRO A 524 2.31 -3.31 18.58
C PRO A 524 3.36 -3.25 17.47
N THR A 525 4.41 -2.44 17.61
CA THR A 525 5.51 -2.36 16.63
C THR A 525 6.42 -3.58 16.65
N THR A 526 6.56 -4.25 17.79
CA THR A 526 7.35 -5.49 17.93
C THR A 526 6.64 -6.66 17.25
N ILE A 527 5.33 -6.80 17.48
CA ILE A 527 4.51 -7.88 16.89
C ILE A 527 4.25 -7.64 15.41
N PHE A 528 3.80 -6.43 15.06
CA PHE A 528 3.46 -6.05 13.69
C PHE A 528 4.59 -5.23 13.07
N HIS A 529 5.79 -5.81 13.04
CA HIS A 529 6.92 -5.18 12.37
C HIS A 529 6.73 -5.25 10.85
N LYS A 530 7.08 -4.16 10.17
CA LYS A 530 6.89 -4.03 8.71
C LYS A 530 8.03 -4.65 7.90
N THR A 531 8.95 -5.40 8.51
CA THR A 531 10.21 -5.81 7.86
C THR A 531 10.06 -6.99 6.92
N ASP A 532 9.06 -7.87 7.11
CA ASP A 532 8.81 -9.01 6.22
C ASP A 532 7.39 -8.99 5.62
N TYR A 533 7.26 -9.60 4.45
CA TYR A 533 5.99 -9.63 3.69
C TYR A 533 4.89 -10.43 4.41
N GLU A 534 5.27 -11.50 5.10
CA GLU A 534 4.32 -12.38 5.79
C GLU A 534 3.62 -11.64 6.93
N ASN A 535 4.37 -10.88 7.72
CA ASN A 535 3.85 -10.06 8.81
C ASN A 535 2.99 -8.91 8.27
N GLN A 536 3.42 -8.23 7.20
CA GLN A 536 2.58 -7.23 6.53
C GLN A 536 1.25 -7.80 6.01
N ARG A 537 1.30 -9.00 5.41
CA ARG A 537 0.11 -9.74 4.96
C ARG A 537 -0.80 -10.08 6.14
N LEU A 538 -0.25 -10.68 7.20
CA LEU A 538 -1.00 -11.07 8.39
C LEU A 538 -1.64 -9.85 9.05
N TYR A 539 -0.90 -8.76 9.25
CA TYR A 539 -1.41 -7.49 9.74
C TYR A 539 -2.61 -7.00 8.91
N HIS A 540 -2.48 -6.99 7.58
CA HIS A 540 -3.57 -6.56 6.69
C HIS A 540 -4.79 -7.49 6.82
N LEU A 541 -4.60 -8.81 6.85
CA LEU A 541 -5.69 -9.78 6.96
C LEU A 541 -6.42 -9.66 8.31
N ILE A 542 -5.67 -9.55 9.41
CA ILE A 542 -6.22 -9.41 10.78
C ILE A 542 -7.01 -8.10 10.90
N CYS A 543 -6.45 -6.97 10.43
CA CYS A 543 -7.13 -5.67 10.48
C CYS A 543 -8.44 -5.65 9.67
N ASN A 544 -8.55 -6.53 8.67
CA ASN A 544 -9.71 -6.65 7.80
C ASN A 544 -10.57 -7.90 8.09
N ALA A 545 -10.28 -8.71 9.12
CA ALA A 545 -10.85 -10.04 9.25
C ALA A 545 -12.39 -10.03 9.32
N ARG A 546 -12.99 -9.07 10.04
CA ARG A 546 -14.45 -8.85 10.05
C ARG A 546 -15.04 -8.61 8.66
N ARG A 547 -14.35 -7.84 7.81
CA ARG A 547 -14.77 -7.54 6.44
C ARG A 547 -14.64 -8.78 5.56
N VAL A 548 -13.52 -9.51 5.69
CA VAL A 548 -13.23 -10.73 4.94
C VAL A 548 -14.20 -11.87 5.28
N LEU A 549 -14.63 -11.99 6.54
CA LEU A 549 -15.62 -13.00 6.93
C LEU A 549 -17.01 -12.68 6.36
N ARG A 550 -17.40 -11.40 6.35
CA ARG A 550 -18.72 -10.96 5.86
C ARG A 550 -18.84 -10.97 4.33
N ASN A 551 -17.73 -10.64 3.65
CA ASN A 551 -17.71 -10.54 2.21
C ASN A 551 -16.95 -11.74 1.64
N ASN A 552 -17.65 -12.59 0.88
CA ASN A 552 -17.08 -13.77 0.22
C ASN A 552 -16.11 -13.45 -0.95
N ARG A 553 -15.69 -12.18 -1.10
CA ARG A 553 -14.73 -11.75 -2.11
C ARG A 553 -13.35 -11.66 -1.45
N ASN A 554 -12.32 -12.11 -2.17
CA ASN A 554 -10.87 -12.03 -1.86
C ASN A 554 -10.48 -11.03 -0.75
N PRO A 555 -9.51 -11.38 0.13
CA PRO A 555 -8.47 -12.40 -0.02
C PRO A 555 -8.85 -13.80 0.50
N GLN A 556 -8.32 -14.84 -0.17
CA GLN A 556 -8.36 -16.23 0.33
C GLN A 556 -7.45 -16.32 1.57
N VAL A 557 -8.03 -16.60 2.73
CA VAL A 557 -7.34 -16.86 4.00
C VAL A 557 -7.04 -18.35 4.04
N ASN A 558 -5.75 -18.70 4.08
CA ASN A 558 -5.33 -20.09 4.23
C ASN A 558 -5.10 -20.43 5.72
N ARG A 559 -4.81 -21.70 6.00
CA ARG A 559 -4.59 -22.17 7.36
C ARG A 559 -3.32 -21.61 8.02
N ASN A 560 -2.25 -21.41 7.24
CA ASN A 560 -1.02 -20.81 7.76
C ASN A 560 -1.26 -19.35 8.17
N ASP A 561 -2.11 -18.62 7.42
CA ASP A 561 -2.51 -17.25 7.75
C ASP A 561 -3.24 -17.22 9.11
N SER A 562 -4.15 -18.18 9.37
CA SER A 562 -4.88 -18.22 10.64
C SER A 562 -4.01 -18.70 11.80
N GLU A 563 -3.16 -19.71 11.61
CA GLU A 563 -2.20 -20.16 12.63
C GLU A 563 -1.21 -19.03 13.00
N GLY A 564 -0.68 -18.31 12.01
CA GLY A 564 0.18 -17.15 12.25
C GLY A 564 -0.52 -16.03 13.01
N ALA A 565 -1.79 -15.74 12.70
CA ALA A 565 -2.56 -14.73 13.41
C ALA A 565 -2.87 -15.12 14.87
N ILE A 566 -3.08 -16.41 15.15
CA ILE A 566 -3.25 -16.92 16.52
C ILE A 566 -1.97 -16.68 17.31
N ILE A 567 -0.82 -17.11 16.77
CA ILE A 567 0.49 -16.92 17.41
C ILE A 567 0.75 -15.43 17.69
N MET A 568 0.48 -14.55 16.72
CA MET A 568 0.60 -13.10 16.91
C MET A 568 -0.31 -12.57 18.03
N ALA A 569 -1.56 -13.05 18.09
CA ALA A 569 -2.51 -12.62 19.11
C ALA A 569 -2.12 -13.10 20.51
N GLU A 570 -1.66 -14.35 20.64
CA GLU A 570 -1.14 -14.92 21.89
C GLU A 570 0.07 -14.14 22.40
N GLU A 571 1.03 -13.90 21.52
CA GLU A 571 2.26 -13.19 21.86
C GLU A 571 1.98 -11.72 22.21
N PHE A 572 1.07 -11.07 21.50
CA PHE A 572 0.59 -9.73 21.85
C PHE A 572 -0.08 -9.70 23.23
N VAL A 573 -0.93 -10.68 23.54
CA VAL A 573 -1.57 -10.80 24.87
C VAL A 573 -0.53 -11.01 25.97
N ARG A 574 0.48 -11.85 25.72
CA ARG A 574 1.56 -12.14 26.66
C ARG A 574 2.36 -10.87 26.98
N GLN A 575 2.86 -10.17 25.96
CA GLN A 575 3.66 -8.95 26.14
C GLN A 575 2.83 -7.83 26.79
N ALA A 576 1.59 -7.61 26.34
CA ALA A 576 0.71 -6.60 26.92
C ALA A 576 0.42 -6.87 28.41
N ARG A 577 0.27 -8.14 28.80
CA ARG A 577 0.07 -8.51 30.22
C ARG A 577 1.29 -8.17 31.07
N GLU A 578 2.50 -8.41 30.57
CA GLU A 578 3.75 -8.09 31.26
C GLU A 578 3.89 -6.57 31.45
N GLU A 579 3.65 -5.78 30.39
CA GLU A 579 3.67 -4.32 30.45
C GLU A 579 2.63 -3.76 31.44
N VAL A 580 1.40 -4.28 31.41
CA VAL A 580 0.34 -3.84 32.32
C VAL A 580 0.66 -4.20 33.77
N ALA A 581 1.19 -5.40 34.04
CA ALA A 581 1.58 -5.79 35.39
C ALA A 581 2.66 -4.86 35.96
N ALA A 582 3.67 -4.51 35.15
CA ALA A 582 4.70 -3.56 35.54
C ALA A 582 4.12 -2.16 35.81
N HIS A 583 3.23 -1.68 34.93
CA HIS A 583 2.62 -0.36 35.10
C HIS A 583 1.68 -0.29 36.31
N LEU A 584 0.84 -1.31 36.54
CA LEU A 584 -0.04 -1.38 37.71
C LEU A 584 0.77 -1.39 39.01
N LYS A 585 1.90 -2.11 39.05
CA LYS A 585 2.81 -2.07 40.21
C LYS A 585 3.32 -0.65 40.49
N HIS A 586 3.70 0.09 39.44
CA HIS A 586 4.10 1.48 39.58
C HIS A 586 2.96 2.38 40.09
N LEU A 587 1.74 2.23 39.55
CA LEU A 587 0.57 2.98 40.02
C LEU A 587 0.24 2.69 41.49
N TRP A 588 0.41 1.46 41.95
CA TRP A 588 0.23 1.08 43.35
C TRP A 588 1.26 1.76 44.27
N VAL A 589 2.53 1.87 43.86
CA VAL A 589 3.55 2.64 44.60
C VAL A 589 3.13 4.10 44.77
N LEU A 590 2.65 4.75 43.69
CA LEU A 590 2.15 6.12 43.75
C LEU A 590 0.93 6.26 44.68
N ALA A 591 0.05 5.26 44.68
CA ALA A 591 -1.12 5.23 45.55
C ALA A 591 -0.75 5.11 47.04
N GLU A 592 0.25 4.29 47.37
CA GLU A 592 0.76 4.17 48.74
C GLU A 592 1.45 5.45 49.21
N GLU A 593 2.22 6.11 48.34
CA GLU A 593 2.82 7.41 48.66
C GLU A 593 1.76 8.47 48.94
N TYR A 594 0.70 8.51 48.15
CA TYR A 594 -0.43 9.41 48.38
C TYR A 594 -1.07 9.18 49.74
N GLU A 595 -1.31 7.92 50.13
CA GLU A 595 -1.86 7.61 51.46
C GLU A 595 -0.92 8.00 52.60
N LYS A 596 0.39 7.78 52.47
CA LYS A 596 1.39 8.23 53.44
C LYS A 596 1.38 9.76 53.60
N ARG A 597 1.35 10.51 52.49
CA ARG A 597 1.28 11.98 52.51
C ARG A 597 -0.03 12.48 53.11
N ARG A 598 -1.14 11.78 52.87
CA ARG A 598 -2.44 12.10 53.46
C ARG A 598 -2.46 11.83 54.96
N ALA A 599 -1.89 10.73 55.42
CA ALA A 599 -1.80 10.37 56.84
C ALA A 599 -0.91 11.33 57.64
N LEU A 600 0.07 11.99 57.01
CA LEU A 600 0.90 13.03 57.62
C LEU A 600 0.23 14.43 57.66
N ARG A 601 -0.90 14.61 56.97
CA ARG A 601 -1.67 15.87 56.91
C ARG A 601 -2.94 15.85 57.77
N VAL A 602 -3.32 14.67 58.28
CA VAL A 602 -4.38 14.45 59.27
C VAL A 602 -3.70 14.36 60.63
#